data_AF-A0A7X3Y6J6-F1
#
_entry.id   AF-A0A7X3Y6J6-F1
#
_cell.length_a   1.000
_cell.length_b   1.000
_cell.length_c   1.000
_cell.angle_alpha   90.00
_cell.angle_beta   90.00
_cell.angle_gamma   90.00
#
_symmetry.space_group_name_H-M   'P 1'
#
loop_
_entity.id
_entity.type
_entity.pdbx_description
1 polymer ?
#
loop_
_entity_poly.entity_id
_entity_poly.type
_entity_poly.pdbx_seq_one_letter_code
_entity_poly.pdbx_strand_id
1 'polypeptide(L)'
;MDHMKRTMAALARIRSAVANLVSGGELEAAKAAAAKATADLDEANREKEQIVGALEALADEIAPASPADPPDPDPVSEAPADTKDETQTDQG
;
A
#
# COMPACT_ATOMS: atom_id res chain seq x y z
N MET A 1 -15.68 4.51 -14.91
CA MET A 1 -16.94 3.96 -14.35
C MET A 1 -17.16 2.49 -14.74
N ASP A 2 -16.50 1.99 -15.80
CA ASP A 2 -16.73 0.63 -16.33
C ASP A 2 -16.05 -0.50 -15.55
N HIS A 3 -14.94 -0.23 -14.85
CA HIS A 3 -14.33 -1.17 -13.91
C HIS A 3 -15.32 -1.57 -12.80
N MET A 4 -15.90 -0.58 -12.11
CA MET A 4 -16.88 -0.82 -11.04
C MET A 4 -18.13 -1.55 -11.55
N LYS A 5 -18.60 -1.28 -12.77
CA LYS A 5 -19.70 -2.03 -13.40
C LYS A 5 -19.35 -3.52 -13.61
N ARG A 6 -18.12 -3.82 -14.07
CA ARG A 6 -17.65 -5.20 -14.27
C ARG A 6 -17.52 -5.96 -12.94
N THR A 7 -16.92 -5.33 -11.93
CA THR A 7 -16.81 -5.92 -10.57
C THR A 7 -18.19 -6.23 -9.98
N MET A 8 -19.14 -5.30 -10.12
CA MET A 8 -20.51 -5.50 -9.65
C MET A 8 -21.24 -6.63 -10.41
N ALA A 9 -21.01 -6.75 -11.72
CA ALA A 9 -21.56 -7.84 -12.52
C ALA A 9 -20.99 -9.21 -12.10
N ALA A 10 -19.69 -9.30 -11.84
CA ALA A 10 -19.07 -10.53 -11.33
C ALA A 10 -19.65 -10.92 -9.97
N LEU A 11 -19.78 -9.95 -9.04
CA LEU A 11 -20.36 -10.19 -7.73
C LEU A 11 -21.82 -10.65 -7.79
N ALA A 12 -22.62 -10.08 -8.69
CA ALA A 12 -24.01 -10.51 -8.91
C ALA A 12 -24.09 -11.97 -9.40
N ARG A 13 -23.17 -12.41 -10.27
CA ARG A 13 -23.11 -13.80 -10.73
C ARG A 13 -22.71 -14.76 -9.62
N ILE A 14 -21.76 -14.39 -8.76
CA ILE A 14 -21.40 -15.19 -7.57
C ILE A 14 -22.61 -15.35 -6.66
N ARG A 15 -23.30 -14.25 -6.34
CA ARG A 15 -24.50 -14.29 -5.51
C ARG A 15 -25.57 -15.21 -6.12
N SER A 16 -25.79 -15.14 -7.43
CA SER A 16 -26.74 -16.02 -8.12
C SER A 16 -26.32 -17.48 -8.10
N ALA A 17 -25.03 -17.79 -8.28
CA ALA A 17 -24.50 -19.15 -8.23
C ALA A 17 -24.67 -19.76 -6.83
N VAL A 18 -24.37 -18.99 -5.78
CA VAL A 18 -24.57 -19.40 -4.38
C VAL A 18 -26.06 -19.63 -4.09
N ALA A 19 -26.94 -18.73 -4.51
CA ALA A 19 -28.37 -18.90 -4.34
C ALA A 19 -28.88 -20.19 -5.01
N ASN A 20 -28.42 -20.46 -6.24
CA ASN A 20 -28.77 -21.68 -6.97
C ASN A 20 -28.33 -22.96 -6.23
N LEU A 21 -27.10 -22.97 -5.68
CA LEU A 21 -26.61 -24.10 -4.87
C LEU A 21 -27.43 -24.33 -3.60
N VAL A 22 -27.72 -23.25 -2.86
CA VAL A 22 -28.47 -23.32 -1.61
C VAL A 22 -29.89 -23.84 -1.86
N SER A 23 -30.49 -23.52 -3.01
CA SER A 23 -31.80 -24.05 -3.42
C SER A 23 -31.77 -25.48 -3.98
N GLY A 24 -30.63 -26.18 -3.92
CA GLY A 24 -30.48 -27.55 -4.46
C GLY A 24 -30.33 -27.61 -5.98
N GLY A 25 -29.95 -26.50 -6.61
CA GLY A 25 -29.67 -26.42 -8.04
C GLY A 25 -28.38 -27.12 -8.44
N GLU A 26 -28.16 -27.23 -9.74
CA GLU A 26 -27.04 -28.00 -10.29
C GLU A 26 -25.67 -27.48 -9.85
N LEU A 27 -24.92 -28.35 -9.16
CA LEU A 27 -23.58 -28.06 -8.66
C LEU A 27 -22.62 -27.63 -9.77
N GLU A 28 -22.70 -28.29 -10.93
CA GLU A 28 -21.82 -28.00 -12.08
C GLU A 28 -22.11 -26.63 -12.69
N ALA A 29 -23.38 -26.24 -12.81
CA ALA A 29 -23.76 -24.91 -13.30
C ALA A 29 -23.25 -23.81 -12.36
N ALA A 30 -23.35 -24.03 -11.05
CA ALA A 30 -22.85 -23.09 -10.06
C ALA A 30 -21.31 -22.98 -10.05
N LYS A 31 -20.60 -24.10 -10.20
CA LYS A 31 -19.13 -24.09 -10.36
C LYS A 31 -18.70 -23.30 -11.60
N ALA A 32 -19.37 -23.51 -12.73
CA ALA A 32 -19.07 -22.78 -13.97
C ALA A 32 -19.31 -21.26 -13.79
N ALA A 33 -20.41 -20.88 -13.14
CA ALA A 33 -20.71 -19.48 -12.85
C ALA A 33 -19.70 -18.84 -11.88
N ALA A 34 -19.29 -19.57 -10.85
CA ALA A 34 -18.27 -19.14 -9.90
C ALA A 34 -16.90 -18.97 -10.59
N ALA A 35 -16.46 -19.96 -11.37
CA ALA A 35 -15.19 -19.90 -12.11
C ALA A 35 -15.14 -18.69 -13.06
N LYS A 36 -16.22 -18.42 -13.79
CA LYS A 36 -16.31 -17.25 -14.66
C LYS A 36 -16.23 -15.94 -13.87
N ALA A 37 -16.92 -15.85 -12.74
CA ALA A 37 -16.88 -14.64 -11.93
C ALA A 37 -15.51 -14.41 -11.28
N THR A 38 -14.80 -15.47 -10.87
CA THR A 38 -13.41 -15.38 -10.42
C THR A 38 -12.51 -14.84 -11.53
N ALA A 39 -12.61 -15.38 -12.74
CA ALA A 39 -11.83 -14.88 -13.88
C ALA A 39 -12.09 -13.39 -14.18
N ASP A 40 -13.36 -12.96 -14.13
CA ASP A 40 -13.72 -11.54 -14.31
C ASP A 40 -13.12 -10.64 -13.21
N LEU A 41 -13.06 -11.12 -11.96
CA LEU A 41 -12.44 -10.38 -10.84
C LEU A 41 -10.92 -10.34 -10.94
N ASP A 42 -10.28 -11.42 -11.35
CA ASP A 42 -8.84 -11.49 -11.55
C ASP A 42 -8.38 -10.56 -12.68
N GLU A 43 -9.15 -10.46 -13.75
CA GLU A 43 -8.90 -9.48 -14.83
C GLU A 43 -9.03 -8.04 -14.30
N ALA A 44 -10.09 -7.75 -13.55
CA ALA A 44 -10.28 -6.44 -12.95
C ALA A 44 -9.12 -6.06 -11.99
N ASN A 45 -8.63 -7.01 -11.20
CA ASN A 45 -7.49 -6.78 -10.31
C ASN A 45 -6.19 -6.51 -11.08
N ARG A 46 -5.91 -7.24 -12.16
CA ARG A 46 -4.74 -6.98 -13.01
C ARG A 46 -4.77 -5.58 -13.63
N GLU A 47 -5.93 -5.14 -14.11
CA GLU A 47 -6.10 -3.76 -14.61
C GLU A 47 -5.84 -2.72 -13.50
N LYS A 48 -6.32 -2.97 -12.28
CA LYS A 48 -6.06 -2.09 -11.13
C LYS A 48 -4.56 -1.99 -10.84
N GLU A 49 -3.84 -3.11 -10.81
CA GLU A 49 -2.39 -3.14 -10.57
C GLU A 49 -1.62 -2.36 -11.64
N GLN A 50 -2.00 -2.49 -12.92
CA GLN A 50 -1.39 -1.70 -14.00
C GLN A 50 -1.61 -0.19 -13.81
N ILE A 51 -2.81 0.22 -13.41
CA ILE A 51 -3.12 1.64 -13.15
C ILE A 51 -2.31 2.14 -11.96
N VAL A 52 -2.22 1.38 -10.87
CA VAL A 52 -1.42 1.75 -9.69
C VAL A 52 0.05 1.90 -10.06
N GLY A 53 0.63 0.93 -10.78
CA GLY A 53 2.01 1.00 -11.23
C GLY A 53 2.30 2.18 -12.17
N ALA A 54 1.35 2.52 -13.06
CA ALA A 54 1.47 3.70 -13.90
C ALA A 54 1.41 5.02 -13.10
N LEU A 55 0.61 5.07 -12.03
CA LEU A 55 0.54 6.22 -11.13
C LEU A 55 1.82 6.36 -10.28
N GLU A 56 2.39 5.25 -9.82
CA GLU A 56 3.67 5.23 -9.11
C GLU A 56 4.81 5.71 -10.02
N ALA A 57 4.90 5.19 -11.25
CA ALA A 57 5.88 5.66 -12.22
C ALA A 57 5.74 7.16 -12.51
N LEU A 58 4.50 7.66 -12.66
CA LEU A 58 4.25 9.08 -12.86
C LEU A 58 4.65 9.90 -11.62
N ALA A 59 4.39 9.39 -10.41
CA ALA A 59 4.79 10.03 -9.17
C ALA A 59 6.32 10.15 -9.06
N ASP A 60 7.06 9.12 -9.48
CA ASP A 60 8.52 9.12 -9.54
C ASP A 60 9.06 10.11 -10.59
N GLU A 61 8.40 10.24 -11.75
CA GLU A 61 8.79 11.20 -12.79
C GLU A 61 8.58 12.66 -12.38
N ILE A 62 7.53 12.96 -11.60
CA ILE A 62 7.23 14.32 -11.12
C ILE A 62 7.83 14.61 -9.74
N ALA A 63 8.39 13.60 -9.06
CA ALA A 63 9.09 13.81 -7.81
C ALA A 63 10.24 14.79 -8.09
N PRO A 64 10.30 15.95 -7.41
CA PRO A 64 11.44 16.83 -7.54
C PRO A 64 12.68 16.00 -7.21
N ALA A 65 13.72 16.04 -8.05
CA ALA A 65 15.00 15.42 -7.74
C ALA A 65 15.33 15.77 -6.30
N SER A 66 15.34 14.77 -5.42
CA SER A 66 15.47 15.02 -3.99
C SER A 66 16.67 15.93 -3.82
N PRO A 67 16.52 17.15 -3.25
CA PRO A 67 17.68 17.97 -2.96
C PRO A 67 18.57 17.07 -2.13
N ALA A 68 19.77 16.78 -2.64
CA ALA A 68 20.69 15.81 -2.07
C ALA A 68 20.60 15.85 -0.55
N ASP A 69 20.36 14.70 0.10
CA ASP A 69 20.29 14.62 1.55
C ASP A 69 21.46 15.47 2.09
N PRO A 70 21.17 16.56 2.83
CA PRO A 70 22.24 17.38 3.36
C PRO A 70 23.18 16.43 4.10
N PRO A 71 24.50 16.53 3.88
CA PRO A 71 25.44 15.60 4.50
C PRO A 71 25.12 15.57 5.99
N ASP A 72 24.89 14.35 6.50
CA ASP A 72 24.56 14.12 7.90
C ASP A 72 25.60 14.89 8.72
N PRO A 73 25.20 15.91 9.50
CA PRO A 73 26.16 16.73 10.22
C PRO A 73 26.83 15.83 11.24
N ASP A 74 28.02 15.36 10.89
CA ASP A 74 28.92 14.57 11.72
C ASP A 74 28.90 15.22 13.12
N PRO A 75 28.44 14.53 14.18
CA PRO A 75 28.34 15.14 15.49
C PRO A 75 29.72 15.66 15.86
N VAL A 76 29.80 16.98 16.00
CA VAL A 76 31.02 17.70 16.35
C VAL A 76 31.71 16.96 17.48
N SER A 77 32.94 16.55 17.22
CA SER A 77 33.80 15.77 18.11
C SER A 77 33.76 16.30 19.55
N GLU A 78 33.67 15.40 20.54
CA GLU A 78 34.00 15.71 21.94
C GLU A 78 35.42 16.29 22.01
N ALA A 79 35.50 17.61 22.16
CA ALA A 79 36.71 18.27 22.65
C ALA A 79 36.62 18.36 24.19
N PRO A 80 37.59 17.83 24.94
CA PRO A 80 37.61 17.95 26.39
C PRO A 80 38.07 19.36 26.77
N ALA A 81 37.28 20.07 27.58
CA ALA A 81 37.69 21.30 28.26
C ALA A 81 37.25 21.14 29.73
N ASP A 82 38.09 20.56 30.58
CA ASP A 82 39.21 21.19 31.29
C ASP A 82 38.74 22.22 32.34
N THR A 83 38.90 21.77 33.59
CA THR A 83 39.13 22.46 34.86
C THR A 83 38.59 23.89 35.06
N LYS A 84 37.78 24.04 36.11
CA LYS A 84 37.94 25.16 37.06
C LYS A 84 37.86 24.66 38.49
N ASP A 85 39.04 24.59 39.07
CA ASP A 85 39.35 24.68 40.49
C ASP A 85 38.73 25.99 41.01
N GLU A 86 37.73 25.91 41.89
CA GLU A 86 37.26 27.05 42.69
C GLU A 86 37.51 26.74 44.17
N THR A 87 38.77 26.94 44.53
CA THR A 87 39.22 27.23 45.89
C THR A 87 38.79 28.65 46.25
N GLN A 88 37.91 28.83 47.25
CA GLN A 88 37.91 29.99 48.17
C GLN A 88 36.77 29.89 49.21
N THR A 89 37.12 29.74 50.50
CA THR A 89 36.98 30.72 51.61
C THR A 89 35.54 31.01 52.03
N ASP A 90 35.16 31.28 53.27
CA ASP A 90 35.69 31.31 54.64
C ASP A 90 34.51 31.91 55.46
N GLN A 91 34.46 31.61 56.76
CA GLN A 91 33.71 32.30 57.83
C GLN A 91 32.20 32.05 58.02
N GLY A 92 31.89 31.62 59.25
CA GLY A 92 30.56 31.63 59.86
C GLY A 92 30.45 30.68 61.04
#